data_AF-A0A381YEQ5-F1
#
_entry.id   AF-A0A381YEQ5-F1
#
_cell.length_a   1.000
_cell.length_b   1.000
_cell.length_c   1.000
_cell.angle_alpha   90.00
_cell.angle_beta   90.00
_cell.angle_gamma   90.00
#
_symmetry.space_group_name_H-M   'P 1'
#
loop_
_entity.id
_entity.type
_entity.pdbx_description
1 polymer ?
#
loop_
_entity_poly.entity_id
_entity_poly.type
_entity_poly.pdbx_seq_one_letter_code
_entity_poly.pdbx_strand_id
1 'polypeptide(L)'
;MFLTIVVIAVGLWPVVLSQNADDRVRARDLGITPGVFPPGELNAITDVAGVSVGHTTIIAGENIRTGVTAIVPHSSNLFQEKVAGGVFVGNAFGKLAGSTQVEELGTIETPIVLTNTLSVGTAVEATVAHTLRREGNEDVRSVNAVVGETNDGGLNDIRGQHVTPLHVWAAIDNATSGPVTEGSVGAGTGTRAFGWKGGIGTSSRHLPARFGGYTVGVLVQSNYGGVLMMDGVPIGEELGRYSYSPPPQAGTLPSTSPVDATNEGNGSVMIVVATDAPVDARDLKRIAARAVFGLARTGSSYGNGSGDFAIAFTTSSEMRSRFGERTPRPRSILQPDAVSPLFQATLEATEEAVYNSLLQATTVTGNGRTAEAISIERVKRILRKYGRGR
;
A
#
# COMPACT_ATOMS: atom_id res chain seq x y z
N MET A 1 3.34 62.50 3.40
CA MET A 1 4.15 61.36 3.87
C MET A 1 3.55 60.10 3.24
N PHE A 2 3.91 59.80 1.98
CA PHE A 2 3.39 58.66 1.24
C PHE A 2 4.40 57.51 1.35
N LEU A 3 3.96 56.40 1.95
CA LEU A 3 4.78 55.22 2.18
C LEU A 3 4.72 54.34 0.92
N THR A 4 5.82 54.31 0.17
CA THR A 4 5.98 53.43 -1.00
C THR A 4 6.20 52.00 -0.52
N ILE A 5 5.19 51.13 -0.67
CA ILE A 5 5.31 49.69 -0.41
C ILE A 5 6.02 49.06 -1.62
N VAL A 6 7.25 48.61 -1.42
CA VAL A 6 7.98 47.78 -2.38
C VAL A 6 7.48 46.34 -2.24
N VAL A 7 6.72 45.86 -3.23
CA VAL A 7 6.34 44.45 -3.35
C VAL A 7 7.51 43.70 -3.98
N ILE A 8 8.27 42.96 -3.18
CA ILE A 8 9.27 42.02 -3.68
C ILE A 8 8.52 40.74 -4.07
N ALA A 9 8.30 40.55 -5.37
CA ALA A 9 7.81 39.30 -5.92
C ALA A 9 8.92 38.24 -5.83
N VAL A 10 8.85 37.37 -4.82
CA VAL A 10 9.70 36.18 -4.73
C VAL A 10 9.10 35.12 -5.67
N GLY A 11 9.69 34.99 -6.85
CA GLY A 11 9.35 33.92 -7.79
C GLY A 11 9.74 32.57 -7.21
N LEU A 12 8.75 31.73 -6.91
CA LEU A 12 8.94 30.30 -6.67
C LEU A 12 9.20 29.63 -8.02
N TRP A 13 10.47 29.47 -8.38
CA TRP A 13 10.82 28.55 -9.47
C TRP A 13 10.74 27.10 -8.96
N PRO A 14 10.02 26.20 -9.66
CA PRO A 14 10.13 24.79 -9.37
C PRO A 14 11.56 24.36 -9.72
N VAL A 15 12.32 23.96 -8.70
CA VAL A 15 13.56 23.23 -8.91
C VAL A 15 13.15 21.86 -9.46
N VAL A 16 13.15 21.73 -10.78
CA VAL A 16 13.09 20.42 -11.44
C VAL A 16 14.45 19.77 -11.20
N LEU A 17 14.54 19.00 -10.13
CA LEU A 17 15.66 18.06 -9.98
C LEU A 17 15.56 17.06 -11.12
N SER A 18 16.59 17.03 -11.95
CA SER A 18 16.83 15.98 -12.94
C SER A 18 16.86 14.64 -12.22
N GLN A 19 15.73 13.94 -12.20
CA GLN A 19 15.66 12.54 -11.80
C GLN A 19 16.45 11.77 -12.85
N ASN A 20 17.55 11.13 -12.47
CA ASN A 20 17.95 9.91 -13.17
C ASN A 20 16.92 8.85 -12.78
N ALA A 21 15.73 8.95 -13.38
CA ALA A 21 14.79 7.86 -13.51
C ALA A 21 15.47 6.87 -14.46
N ASP A 22 16.35 6.02 -13.93
CA ASP A 22 16.60 4.72 -14.56
C ASP A 22 15.22 4.14 -14.85
N ASP A 23 14.90 3.85 -16.12
CA ASP A 23 13.60 3.34 -16.58
C ASP A 23 13.07 2.28 -15.60
N ARG A 24 12.24 2.73 -14.65
CA ARG A 24 11.69 1.85 -13.62
C ARG A 24 10.64 0.99 -14.29
N VAL A 25 10.59 -0.26 -13.87
CA VAL A 25 9.80 -1.30 -14.53
C VAL A 25 8.88 -1.98 -13.52
N ARG A 26 7.83 -2.60 -14.02
CA ARG A 26 7.00 -3.50 -13.23
C ARG A 26 7.53 -4.93 -13.37
N ALA A 27 7.11 -5.83 -12.49
CA ALA A 27 7.57 -7.22 -12.48
C ALA A 27 7.38 -7.91 -13.84
N ARG A 28 6.24 -7.65 -14.50
CA ARG A 28 5.90 -8.26 -15.79
C ARG A 28 6.78 -7.79 -16.96
N ASP A 29 7.32 -6.58 -16.89
CA ASP A 29 8.28 -6.09 -17.88
C ASP A 29 9.61 -6.87 -17.82
N LEU A 30 9.90 -7.46 -16.65
CA LEU A 30 11.02 -8.37 -16.46
C LEU A 30 10.70 -9.82 -16.86
N GLY A 31 9.48 -10.10 -17.30
CA GLY A 31 9.00 -11.45 -17.58
C GLY A 31 8.64 -12.26 -16.33
N ILE A 32 8.51 -11.62 -15.16
CA ILE A 32 8.00 -12.27 -13.94
C ILE A 32 6.48 -12.29 -13.98
N THR A 33 5.89 -13.47 -13.82
CA THR A 33 4.43 -13.67 -13.82
C THR A 33 4.01 -14.52 -12.63
N PRO A 34 3.83 -13.93 -11.44
CA PRO A 34 3.53 -14.71 -10.24
C PRO A 34 2.16 -15.40 -10.37
N GLY A 35 2.16 -16.73 -10.27
CA GLY A 35 0.96 -17.55 -10.30
C GLY A 35 0.38 -17.82 -11.68
N VAL A 36 -0.93 -18.05 -11.75
CA VAL A 36 -1.61 -18.62 -12.93
C VAL A 36 -2.73 -17.74 -13.50
N PHE A 37 -3.21 -16.75 -12.75
CA PHE A 37 -4.26 -15.86 -13.26
C PHE A 37 -3.65 -14.66 -14.02
N PRO A 38 -4.25 -14.25 -15.14
CA PRO A 38 -3.84 -13.03 -15.82
C PRO A 38 -4.22 -11.80 -14.97
N PRO A 39 -3.48 -10.69 -15.08
CA PRO A 39 -3.88 -9.44 -14.47
C PRO A 39 -5.06 -8.80 -15.20
N GLY A 40 -5.70 -7.82 -14.58
CA GLY A 40 -6.54 -6.86 -15.29
C GLY A 40 -5.72 -5.96 -16.23
N GLU A 41 -6.39 -5.07 -16.95
CA GLU A 41 -5.76 -4.22 -17.97
C GLU A 41 -4.66 -3.32 -17.40
N LEU A 42 -4.94 -2.71 -16.25
CA LEU A 42 -4.01 -1.79 -15.58
C LEU A 42 -3.00 -2.53 -14.70
N ASN A 43 -3.31 -3.80 -14.39
CA ASN A 43 -2.65 -4.59 -13.37
C ASN A 43 -2.52 -3.76 -12.08
N ALA A 44 -3.64 -3.26 -11.57
CA ALA A 44 -3.69 -2.37 -10.40
C ALA A 44 -4.99 -2.59 -9.61
N ILE A 45 -5.03 -2.15 -8.35
CA ILE A 45 -6.22 -2.27 -7.51
C ILE A 45 -7.47 -1.60 -8.13
N THR A 46 -7.24 -0.59 -8.96
CA THR A 46 -8.23 0.17 -9.72
C THR A 46 -8.83 -0.59 -10.91
N ASP A 47 -8.33 -1.79 -11.24
CA ASP A 47 -9.04 -2.71 -12.15
C ASP A 47 -10.38 -3.19 -11.53
N VAL A 48 -10.52 -3.13 -10.21
CA VAL A 48 -11.80 -3.38 -9.54
C VAL A 48 -12.69 -2.15 -9.74
N ALA A 49 -13.79 -2.35 -10.47
CA ALA A 49 -14.69 -1.26 -10.84
C ALA A 49 -15.17 -0.44 -9.63
N GLY A 50 -15.07 0.89 -9.77
CA GLY A 50 -15.44 1.86 -8.73
C GLY A 50 -14.29 2.29 -7.82
N VAL A 51 -13.22 1.50 -7.71
CA VAL A 51 -12.07 1.83 -6.85
C VAL A 51 -11.25 2.96 -7.46
N SER A 52 -10.86 3.93 -6.64
CA SER A 52 -9.89 4.96 -6.99
C SER A 52 -8.79 5.09 -5.95
N VAL A 53 -7.62 5.57 -6.38
CA VAL A 53 -6.44 5.78 -5.53
C VAL A 53 -5.93 7.20 -5.71
N GLY A 54 -5.54 7.84 -4.61
CA GLY A 54 -4.92 9.16 -4.63
C GLY A 54 -3.74 9.24 -3.67
N HIS A 55 -2.77 10.09 -4.00
CA HIS A 55 -1.54 10.27 -3.23
C HIS A 55 -1.30 11.74 -2.90
N THR A 56 -0.79 11.98 -1.70
CA THR A 56 -0.08 13.22 -1.37
C THR A 56 1.34 12.86 -0.98
N THR A 57 2.31 13.25 -1.80
CA THR A 57 3.75 13.01 -1.57
C THR A 57 4.39 14.25 -0.96
N ILE A 58 5.07 14.10 0.18
CA ILE A 58 5.67 15.21 0.93
C ILE A 58 7.18 15.00 0.99
N ILE A 59 7.90 15.82 0.22
CA ILE A 59 9.36 15.88 0.21
C ILE A 59 9.75 17.33 0.46
N ALA A 60 10.32 17.60 1.63
CA ALA A 60 10.75 18.95 2.02
C ALA A 60 12.03 18.90 2.84
N GLY A 61 12.90 19.90 2.63
CA GLY A 61 14.21 19.96 3.27
C GLY A 61 15.03 18.67 3.13
N GLU A 62 15.92 18.45 4.09
CA GLU A 62 16.79 17.28 4.12
C GLU A 62 16.19 16.08 4.86
N ASN A 63 15.09 16.27 5.58
CA ASN A 63 14.58 15.28 6.55
C ASN A 63 13.09 14.94 6.43
N ILE A 64 12.29 15.56 5.55
CA ILE A 64 10.86 15.22 5.43
C ILE A 64 10.65 14.36 4.18
N ARG A 65 10.28 13.08 4.36
CA ARG A 65 10.06 12.09 3.30
C ARG A 65 8.84 11.24 3.64
N THR A 66 7.65 11.78 3.53
CA THR A 66 6.42 11.09 3.99
C THR A 66 5.24 11.41 3.08
N GLY A 67 4.04 10.98 3.45
CA GLY A 67 2.85 11.33 2.72
C GLY A 67 1.63 10.54 3.12
N VAL A 68 0.63 10.58 2.25
CA VAL A 68 -0.68 9.95 2.43
C VAL A 68 -1.06 9.22 1.15
N THR A 69 -1.70 8.07 1.29
CA THR A 69 -2.36 7.35 0.19
C THR A 69 -3.78 7.04 0.59
N ALA A 70 -4.75 7.44 -0.23
CA ALA A 70 -6.16 7.16 -0.02
C ALA A 70 -6.64 6.14 -1.05
N ILE A 71 -7.37 5.13 -0.58
CA ILE A 71 -8.08 4.15 -1.39
C ILE A 71 -9.56 4.38 -1.15
N VAL A 72 -10.30 4.73 -2.20
CA VAL A 72 -11.73 5.04 -2.13
C VAL A 72 -12.50 3.88 -2.78
N PRO A 73 -13.28 3.09 -2.02
CA PRO A 73 -13.99 1.93 -2.57
C PRO A 73 -15.00 2.26 -3.68
N HIS A 74 -15.63 3.43 -3.62
CA HIS A 74 -16.48 3.97 -4.68
C HIS A 74 -16.70 5.48 -4.52
N SER A 75 -17.15 6.15 -5.58
CA SER A 75 -17.33 7.60 -5.62
C SER A 75 -18.55 8.14 -4.85
N SER A 76 -19.56 7.31 -4.57
CA SER A 76 -20.72 7.72 -3.75
C SER A 76 -20.34 7.89 -2.28
N ASN A 77 -21.28 8.42 -1.47
CA ASN A 77 -21.06 8.65 -0.04
C ASN A 77 -20.93 7.32 0.72
N LEU A 78 -19.70 6.94 1.07
CA LEU A 78 -19.36 5.67 1.76
C LEU A 78 -20.04 5.52 3.12
N PHE A 79 -20.34 6.62 3.81
CA PHE A 79 -21.06 6.53 5.08
C PHE A 79 -22.52 6.11 4.83
N GLN A 80 -23.13 6.65 3.77
CA GLN A 80 -24.52 6.33 3.41
C GLN A 80 -24.64 4.97 2.72
N GLU A 81 -23.62 4.57 1.96
CA GLU A 81 -23.54 3.29 1.25
C GLU A 81 -22.24 2.58 1.62
N LYS A 82 -22.24 1.88 2.76
CA LYS A 82 -21.04 1.21 3.27
C LYS A 82 -20.71 -0.02 2.44
N VAL A 83 -19.42 -0.27 2.22
CA VAL A 83 -18.97 -1.53 1.60
C VAL A 83 -18.78 -2.60 2.67
N ALA A 84 -18.99 -3.87 2.32
CA ALA A 84 -18.59 -4.96 3.20
C ALA A 84 -17.06 -5.03 3.25
N GLY A 85 -16.51 -5.30 4.44
CA GLY A 85 -15.08 -5.32 4.69
C GLY A 85 -14.66 -6.29 5.78
N GLY A 86 -13.38 -6.66 5.78
CA GLY A 86 -12.78 -7.50 6.81
C GLY A 86 -11.30 -7.15 7.00
N VAL A 87 -10.80 -7.39 8.21
CA VAL A 87 -9.39 -7.15 8.58
C VAL A 87 -8.75 -8.46 9.02
N PHE A 88 -7.53 -8.70 8.55
CA PHE A 88 -6.68 -9.78 9.05
C PHE A 88 -5.37 -9.22 9.59
N VAL A 89 -4.97 -9.72 10.76
CA VAL A 89 -3.75 -9.34 11.45
C VAL A 89 -2.74 -10.48 11.32
N GLY A 90 -1.64 -10.22 10.61
CA GLY A 90 -0.51 -11.15 10.52
C GLY A 90 0.43 -11.01 11.72
N ASN A 91 0.90 -9.78 11.97
CA ASN A 91 1.64 -9.39 13.17
C ASN A 91 1.25 -7.97 13.59
N ALA A 92 1.07 -7.73 14.90
CA ALA A 92 0.35 -6.56 15.39
C ALA A 92 1.25 -5.42 15.91
N PHE A 93 2.52 -5.34 15.50
CA PHE A 93 3.41 -4.25 15.88
C PHE A 93 3.16 -2.98 15.05
N GLY A 94 1.90 -2.56 14.91
CA GLY A 94 1.51 -1.37 14.14
C GLY A 94 0.13 -0.85 14.55
N LYS A 95 -0.29 0.27 13.96
CA LYS A 95 -1.51 1.00 14.35
C LYS A 95 -2.49 1.01 13.17
N LEU A 96 -3.53 0.19 13.26
CA LEU A 96 -4.65 0.20 12.33
C LEU A 96 -5.92 0.70 13.02
N ALA A 97 -6.17 2.01 12.90
CA ALA A 97 -7.37 2.64 13.45
C ALA A 97 -8.63 2.17 12.72
N GLY A 98 -9.71 2.02 13.48
CA GLY A 98 -11.04 1.61 13.00
C GLY A 98 -11.24 0.11 12.75
N SER A 99 -10.18 -0.70 12.89
CA SER A 99 -10.23 -2.16 12.65
C SER A 99 -11.24 -2.91 13.53
N THR A 100 -11.42 -2.52 14.79
CA THR A 100 -12.31 -3.20 15.72
C THR A 100 -13.79 -3.10 15.30
N GLN A 101 -14.23 -1.95 14.80
CA GLN A 101 -15.59 -1.80 14.29
C GLN A 101 -15.75 -2.48 12.92
N VAL A 102 -14.70 -2.55 12.08
CA VAL A 102 -14.75 -3.36 10.85
C VAL A 102 -14.91 -4.84 11.20
N GLU A 103 -14.22 -5.34 12.22
CA GLU A 103 -14.38 -6.73 12.69
C GLU A 103 -15.78 -7.01 13.23
N GLU A 104 -16.33 -6.08 14.02
CA GLU A 104 -17.66 -6.24 14.64
C GLU A 104 -18.80 -6.14 13.62
N LEU A 105 -18.76 -5.12 12.75
CA LEU A 105 -19.88 -4.80 11.85
C LEU A 105 -19.70 -5.31 10.43
N GLY A 106 -18.50 -5.76 10.05
CA GLY A 106 -18.20 -6.25 8.71
C GLY A 106 -18.33 -5.18 7.62
N THR A 107 -18.19 -3.89 7.97
CA THR A 107 -18.39 -2.77 7.04
C THR A 107 -17.29 -1.72 7.13
N ILE A 108 -17.03 -1.06 6.00
CA ILE A 108 -16.15 0.11 5.88
C ILE A 108 -16.99 1.28 5.39
N GLU A 109 -16.90 2.41 6.10
CA GLU A 109 -17.78 3.58 5.94
C GLU A 109 -17.04 4.87 5.60
N THR A 110 -15.72 4.78 5.37
CA THR A 110 -14.85 5.89 4.96
C THR A 110 -13.89 5.43 3.87
N PRO A 111 -13.20 6.34 3.16
CA PRO A 111 -11.98 5.98 2.46
C PRO A 111 -10.99 5.29 3.40
N ILE A 112 -10.18 4.38 2.86
CA ILE A 112 -9.08 3.75 3.59
C ILE A 112 -7.85 4.64 3.38
N VAL A 113 -7.27 5.14 4.46
CA VAL A 113 -6.11 6.03 4.40
C VAL A 113 -4.86 5.33 4.95
N LEU A 114 -3.77 5.43 4.22
CA LEU A 114 -2.46 4.94 4.64
C LEU A 114 -1.51 6.12 4.83
N THR A 115 -0.67 6.09 5.87
CA THR A 115 0.34 7.13 6.17
C THR A 115 1.48 6.58 7.04
N ASN A 116 2.23 7.44 7.74
CA ASN A 116 3.25 7.05 8.70
C ASN A 116 2.70 6.84 10.12
N THR A 117 3.44 6.10 10.95
CA THR A 117 3.02 5.69 12.30
C THR A 117 2.52 6.83 13.19
N LEU A 118 3.22 7.96 13.23
CA LEU A 118 2.89 9.06 14.14
C LEU A 118 1.87 10.04 13.56
N SER A 119 1.38 9.79 12.35
CA SER A 119 0.35 10.58 11.68
C SER A 119 -1.02 9.90 11.63
N VAL A 120 -1.17 8.69 12.20
CA VAL A 120 -2.46 7.99 12.27
C VAL A 120 -3.53 8.85 12.94
N GLY A 121 -3.21 9.52 14.05
CA GLY A 121 -4.15 10.41 14.74
C GLY A 121 -4.66 11.54 13.84
N THR A 122 -3.75 12.25 13.17
CA THR A 122 -4.10 13.32 12.23
C THR A 122 -4.93 12.81 11.05
N ALA A 123 -4.58 11.63 10.53
CA ALA A 123 -5.31 11.02 9.42
C ALA A 123 -6.72 10.54 9.83
N VAL A 124 -6.89 10.05 11.06
CA VAL A 124 -8.22 9.74 11.62
C VAL A 124 -9.06 11.00 11.72
N GLU A 125 -8.53 12.05 12.36
CA GLU A 125 -9.22 13.35 12.49
C GLU A 125 -9.67 13.88 11.12
N ALA A 126 -8.75 13.91 10.15
CA ALA A 126 -9.02 14.41 8.81
C ALA A 126 -10.04 13.56 8.05
N THR A 127 -9.99 12.23 8.18
CA THR A 127 -10.93 11.32 7.51
C THR A 127 -12.33 11.43 8.09
N VAL A 128 -12.45 11.57 9.42
CA VAL A 128 -13.72 11.86 10.10
C VAL A 128 -14.29 13.18 9.59
N ALA A 129 -13.51 14.26 9.60
CA ALA A 129 -13.94 15.57 9.13
C ALA A 129 -14.33 15.56 7.64
N HIS A 130 -13.58 14.84 6.79
CA HIS A 130 -13.91 14.64 5.37
C HIS A 130 -15.25 13.93 5.17
N THR A 131 -15.52 12.93 6.01
CA THR A 131 -16.77 12.16 5.94
C THR A 131 -17.95 13.03 6.39
N LEU A 132 -17.83 13.75 7.50
CA LEU A 132 -18.91 14.59 8.05
C LEU A 132 -19.29 15.77 7.15
N ARG A 133 -18.36 16.30 6.33
CA ARG A 133 -18.66 17.40 5.39
C ARG A 133 -19.41 16.97 4.13
N ARG A 134 -19.55 15.67 3.86
CA ARG A 134 -20.24 15.17 2.66
C ARG A 134 -21.74 15.46 2.79
N GLU A 135 -22.35 15.90 1.69
CA GLU A 135 -23.81 16.01 1.57
C GLU A 135 -24.48 14.67 1.93
N GLY A 136 -25.54 14.75 2.74
CA GLY A 136 -26.28 13.61 3.26
C GLY A 136 -25.77 13.09 4.60
N ASN A 137 -24.71 13.67 5.18
CA ASN A 137 -24.15 13.28 6.49
C ASN A 137 -24.50 14.25 7.63
N GLU A 138 -25.48 15.14 7.46
CA GLU A 138 -25.86 16.16 8.44
C GLU A 138 -26.31 15.58 9.78
N ASP A 139 -26.91 14.38 9.77
CA ASP A 139 -27.39 13.66 10.96
C ASP A 139 -26.38 12.65 11.53
N VAL A 140 -25.17 12.55 10.95
CA VAL A 140 -24.15 11.58 11.37
C VAL A 140 -23.50 12.02 12.68
N ARG A 141 -23.50 11.11 13.67
CA ARG A 141 -23.02 11.41 15.04
C ARG A 141 -21.65 10.84 15.37
N SER A 142 -21.21 9.82 14.65
CA SER A 142 -19.91 9.18 14.81
C SER A 142 -19.46 8.57 13.50
N VAL A 143 -18.15 8.50 13.29
CA VAL A 143 -17.54 7.94 12.07
C VAL A 143 -16.37 7.05 12.48
N ASN A 144 -16.32 5.85 11.92
CA ASN A 144 -15.21 4.93 12.06
C ASN A 144 -14.24 5.08 10.88
N ALA A 145 -13.23 5.94 11.04
CA ALA A 145 -12.18 6.11 10.05
C ALA A 145 -11.22 4.92 10.04
N VAL A 146 -11.01 4.33 8.85
CA VAL A 146 -10.05 3.23 8.64
C VAL A 146 -8.70 3.80 8.20
N VAL A 147 -7.72 3.78 9.10
CA VAL A 147 -6.39 4.37 8.87
C VAL A 147 -5.28 3.40 9.26
N GLY A 148 -4.45 3.02 8.29
CA GLY A 148 -3.28 2.15 8.47
C GLY A 148 -1.96 2.91 8.30
N GLU A 149 -0.87 2.27 8.71
CA GLU A 149 0.45 2.92 8.69
C GLU A 149 1.62 1.96 8.51
N THR A 150 2.76 2.54 8.12
CA THR A 150 4.07 1.95 8.37
C THR A 150 5.04 3.01 8.89
N ASN A 151 6.13 2.59 9.55
CA ASN A 151 7.11 3.54 10.10
C ASN A 151 8.18 3.99 9.09
N ASP A 152 8.16 5.27 8.70
CA ASP A 152 9.14 5.88 7.78
C ASP A 152 10.28 6.66 8.47
N GLY A 153 10.43 6.53 9.79
CA GLY A 153 11.37 7.32 10.61
C GLY A 153 12.85 7.17 10.25
N GLY A 154 13.20 6.17 9.45
CA GLY A 154 14.55 6.02 8.89
C GLY A 154 14.91 7.09 7.87
N LEU A 155 13.96 7.52 7.02
CA LEU A 155 14.19 8.56 5.99
C LEU A 155 13.45 9.87 6.29
N ASN A 156 12.51 9.83 7.23
CA ASN A 156 11.62 10.93 7.57
C ASN A 156 11.83 11.38 9.02
N ASP A 157 11.69 12.67 9.27
CA ASP A 157 11.46 13.23 10.60
C ASP A 157 10.03 12.91 11.05
N ILE A 158 9.82 11.63 11.40
CA ILE A 158 8.51 11.13 11.80
C ILE A 158 8.02 11.81 13.09
N ARG A 159 8.94 12.29 13.93
CA ARG A 159 8.63 12.97 15.20
C ARG A 159 8.08 14.38 14.98
N GLY A 160 8.41 15.02 13.86
CA GLY A 160 7.86 16.32 13.48
C GLY A 160 6.40 16.28 13.01
N GLN A 161 5.81 15.10 12.79
CA GLN A 161 4.39 14.91 12.45
C GLN A 161 3.91 15.82 11.29
N HIS A 162 4.66 15.82 10.19
CA HIS A 162 4.50 16.74 9.06
C HIS A 162 3.26 16.49 8.17
N VAL A 163 2.50 15.42 8.43
CA VAL A 163 1.22 15.19 7.74
C VAL A 163 0.14 16.07 8.36
N THR A 164 -0.59 16.79 7.52
CA THR A 164 -1.67 17.69 7.93
C THR A 164 -3.01 17.16 7.43
N PRO A 165 -4.16 17.64 7.97
CA PRO A 165 -5.47 17.28 7.43
C PRO A 165 -5.64 17.60 5.94
N LEU A 166 -5.04 18.70 5.46
CA LEU A 166 -5.07 19.08 4.05
C LEU A 166 -4.36 18.06 3.16
N HIS A 167 -3.26 17.45 3.63
CA HIS A 167 -2.58 16.39 2.90
C HIS A 167 -3.48 15.14 2.75
N VAL A 168 -4.25 14.82 3.78
CA VAL A 168 -5.19 13.69 3.76
C VAL A 168 -6.36 13.98 2.81
N TRP A 169 -6.96 15.16 2.90
CA TRP A 169 -8.03 15.55 1.99
C TRP A 169 -7.55 15.63 0.54
N ALA A 170 -6.37 16.16 0.28
CA ALA A 170 -5.80 16.18 -1.06
C ALA A 170 -5.62 14.76 -1.63
N ALA A 171 -5.24 13.78 -0.81
CA ALA A 171 -5.13 12.39 -1.26
C ALA A 171 -6.51 11.79 -1.56
N ILE A 172 -7.54 12.08 -0.75
CA ILE A 172 -8.90 11.58 -0.96
C ILE A 172 -9.57 12.26 -2.17
N ASP A 173 -9.47 13.58 -2.27
CA ASP A 173 -10.18 14.39 -3.27
C ASP A 173 -9.57 14.25 -4.67
N ASN A 174 -8.26 13.96 -4.77
CA ASN A 174 -7.59 13.68 -6.05
C ASN A 174 -7.54 12.17 -6.39
N ALA A 175 -8.26 11.32 -5.65
CA ALA A 175 -8.28 9.89 -5.93
C ALA A 175 -8.98 9.61 -7.28
N THR A 176 -8.27 8.95 -8.19
CA THR A 176 -8.77 8.63 -9.55
C THR A 176 -8.70 7.13 -9.84
N SER A 177 -9.56 6.65 -10.75
CA SER A 177 -9.39 5.32 -11.35
C SER A 177 -8.28 5.36 -12.40
N GLY A 178 -7.97 4.22 -13.01
CA GLY A 178 -6.90 4.14 -14.02
C GLY A 178 -5.55 3.75 -13.41
N PRO A 179 -4.44 3.98 -14.11
CA PRO A 179 -3.10 3.63 -13.63
C PRO A 179 -2.79 4.27 -12.28
N VAL A 180 -2.14 3.51 -11.39
CA VAL A 180 -1.74 3.97 -10.06
C VAL A 180 -0.23 4.20 -10.06
N THR A 181 0.21 5.36 -9.57
CA THR A 181 1.64 5.64 -9.40
C THR A 181 2.21 4.79 -8.26
N GLU A 182 3.34 4.13 -8.50
CA GLU A 182 3.98 3.20 -7.57
C GLU A 182 5.34 3.74 -7.09
N GLY A 183 5.99 3.01 -6.18
CA GLY A 183 7.31 3.33 -5.65
C GLY A 183 7.28 4.42 -4.57
N SER A 184 8.17 5.40 -4.69
CA SER A 184 8.48 6.41 -3.67
C SER A 184 7.46 7.55 -3.59
N VAL A 185 6.17 7.24 -3.53
CA VAL A 185 5.05 8.20 -3.54
C VAL A 185 4.10 8.01 -2.37
N GLY A 186 3.29 9.04 -2.08
CA GLY A 186 2.24 8.97 -1.08
C GLY A 186 2.76 8.50 0.28
N ALA A 187 2.10 7.52 0.86
CA ALA A 187 2.51 6.94 2.14
C ALA A 187 3.78 6.07 2.04
N GLY A 188 4.16 5.66 0.82
CA GLY A 188 5.40 4.94 0.52
C GLY A 188 6.64 5.82 0.38
N THR A 189 6.53 7.14 0.50
CA THR A 189 7.62 8.10 0.21
C THR A 189 8.89 7.79 0.99
N GLY A 190 8.78 7.55 2.31
CA GLY A 190 9.93 7.30 3.20
C GLY A 190 10.13 5.84 3.59
N THR A 191 9.42 4.90 2.97
CA THR A 191 9.46 3.48 3.38
C THR A 191 10.61 2.70 2.74
N ARG A 192 11.00 1.59 3.38
CA ARG A 192 12.10 0.71 2.97
C ARG A 192 11.68 -0.76 3.04
N ALA A 193 11.98 -1.54 2.01
CA ALA A 193 11.68 -2.96 2.00
C ALA A 193 12.92 -3.79 1.65
N PHE A 194 13.17 -4.86 2.40
CA PHE A 194 14.30 -5.78 2.26
C PHE A 194 15.68 -5.09 2.25
N GLY A 195 15.79 -3.91 2.88
CA GLY A 195 17.02 -3.11 2.88
C GLY A 195 17.21 -2.21 1.65
N TRP A 196 16.31 -2.24 0.68
CA TRP A 196 16.20 -1.26 -0.42
C TRP A 196 15.12 -0.23 -0.11
N LYS A 197 14.99 0.76 -0.99
CA LYS A 197 13.80 1.59 -1.03
C LYS A 197 12.57 0.72 -1.36
N GLY A 198 11.53 0.84 -0.54
CA GLY A 198 10.21 0.25 -0.77
C GLY A 198 9.21 1.32 -1.21
N GLY A 199 7.92 1.10 -0.98
CA GLY A 199 6.93 2.13 -1.29
C GLY A 199 5.53 1.59 -1.54
N ILE A 200 4.79 2.31 -2.38
CA ILE A 200 3.50 1.86 -2.88
C ILE A 200 3.73 0.84 -4.00
N GLY A 201 3.00 -0.26 -4.00
CA GLY A 201 2.92 -1.15 -5.15
C GLY A 201 1.51 -1.68 -5.30
N THR A 202 1.14 -2.05 -6.51
CA THR A 202 -0.19 -2.57 -6.80
C THR A 202 -0.13 -3.65 -7.88
N SER A 203 -1.11 -4.54 -7.88
CA SER A 203 -1.34 -5.48 -8.96
C SER A 203 -2.80 -5.97 -8.94
N SER A 204 -3.23 -6.72 -9.94
CA SER A 204 -4.56 -7.33 -9.96
C SER A 204 -4.55 -8.71 -10.61
N ARG A 205 -5.66 -9.44 -10.46
CA ARG A 205 -5.95 -10.70 -11.14
C ARG A 205 -7.40 -10.71 -11.60
N HIS A 206 -7.61 -11.17 -12.82
CA HIS A 206 -8.94 -11.39 -13.37
C HIS A 206 -9.22 -12.90 -13.47
N LEU A 207 -10.30 -13.34 -12.82
CA LEU A 207 -10.69 -14.73 -12.81
C LEU A 207 -11.42 -15.10 -14.11
N PRO A 208 -11.18 -16.31 -14.66
CA PRO A 208 -11.98 -16.83 -15.76
C PRO A 208 -13.49 -16.90 -15.43
N ALA A 209 -14.34 -16.81 -16.45
CA ALA A 209 -15.80 -16.85 -16.30
C ALA A 209 -16.33 -18.08 -15.52
N ARG A 210 -15.69 -19.25 -15.66
CA ARG A 210 -16.03 -20.46 -14.89
C ARG A 210 -15.84 -20.33 -13.37
N PHE A 211 -15.11 -19.30 -12.92
CA PHE A 211 -14.91 -18.95 -11.52
C PHE A 211 -15.59 -17.62 -11.15
N GLY A 212 -16.54 -17.16 -11.98
CA GLY A 212 -17.36 -15.98 -11.73
C GLY A 212 -16.93 -14.71 -12.46
N GLY A 213 -15.78 -14.69 -13.16
CA GLY A 213 -15.36 -13.52 -13.92
C GLY A 213 -14.94 -12.31 -13.05
N TYR A 214 -14.69 -12.54 -11.77
CA TYR A 214 -14.39 -11.48 -10.80
C TYR A 214 -12.95 -10.98 -10.92
N THR A 215 -12.74 -9.75 -10.46
CA THR A 215 -11.44 -9.13 -10.34
C THR A 215 -11.02 -9.05 -8.87
N VAL A 216 -9.74 -9.31 -8.60
CA VAL A 216 -9.09 -9.06 -7.31
C VAL A 216 -7.97 -8.06 -7.54
N GLY A 217 -8.02 -6.94 -6.85
CA GLY A 217 -7.00 -5.90 -6.87
C GLY A 217 -6.28 -5.81 -5.53
N VAL A 218 -4.98 -5.55 -5.53
CA VAL A 218 -4.18 -5.38 -4.32
C VAL A 218 -3.33 -4.12 -4.40
N LEU A 219 -3.27 -3.35 -3.30
CA LEU A 219 -2.31 -2.27 -3.09
C LEU A 219 -1.54 -2.54 -1.78
N VAL A 220 -0.24 -2.34 -1.81
CA VAL A 220 0.65 -2.49 -0.65
C VAL A 220 1.39 -1.18 -0.37
N GLN A 221 1.65 -0.91 0.91
CA GLN A 221 2.67 0.02 1.37
C GLN A 221 3.79 -0.80 2.04
N SER A 222 4.85 -1.09 1.29
CA SER A 222 5.93 -1.97 1.73
C SER A 222 6.96 -1.25 2.59
N ASN A 223 7.17 -1.76 3.81
CA ASN A 223 8.16 -1.22 4.76
C ASN A 223 8.78 -2.32 5.67
N TYR A 224 9.11 -3.50 5.15
CA TYR A 224 9.49 -4.67 5.96
C TYR A 224 10.75 -5.38 5.47
N GLY A 225 11.36 -6.21 6.32
CA GLY A 225 12.59 -6.94 6.02
C GLY A 225 12.37 -8.42 5.67
N GLY A 226 13.45 -9.21 5.74
CA GLY A 226 13.45 -10.62 5.37
C GLY A 226 14.51 -10.95 4.31
N VAL A 227 14.28 -12.04 3.58
CA VAL A 227 15.19 -12.52 2.52
C VAL A 227 14.46 -12.45 1.19
N LEU A 228 14.66 -11.36 0.44
CA LEU A 228 13.88 -11.06 -0.77
C LEU A 228 13.88 -12.22 -1.78
N MET A 229 12.68 -12.74 -2.05
CA MET A 229 12.40 -13.69 -3.12
C MET A 229 11.60 -12.99 -4.23
N MET A 230 11.95 -13.23 -5.49
CA MET A 230 11.12 -12.85 -6.63
C MET A 230 10.86 -14.06 -7.52
N ASP A 231 9.60 -14.49 -7.62
CA ASP A 231 9.18 -15.65 -8.44
C ASP A 231 9.98 -16.94 -8.12
N GLY A 232 10.22 -17.15 -6.83
CA GLY A 232 11.02 -18.26 -6.31
C GLY A 232 12.54 -18.08 -6.44
N VAL A 233 13.04 -16.98 -6.99
CA VAL A 233 14.47 -16.68 -7.12
C VAL A 233 14.99 -15.92 -5.89
N PRO A 234 16.12 -16.33 -5.28
CA PRO A 234 16.67 -15.70 -4.07
C PRO A 234 17.42 -14.40 -4.37
N ILE A 235 16.69 -13.38 -4.84
CA ILE A 235 17.24 -12.07 -5.23
C ILE A 235 18.02 -11.42 -4.08
N GLY A 236 17.52 -11.51 -2.85
CA GLY A 236 18.17 -10.94 -1.67
C GLY A 236 19.58 -11.47 -1.45
N GLU A 237 19.74 -12.79 -1.52
CA GLU A 237 21.03 -13.47 -1.35
C GLU A 237 21.98 -13.18 -2.51
N GLU A 238 21.50 -13.27 -3.74
CA GLU A 238 22.31 -13.01 -4.96
C GLU A 238 22.77 -11.54 -5.05
N LEU A 239 22.02 -10.61 -4.46
CA LEU A 239 22.43 -9.21 -4.34
C LEU A 239 23.30 -8.93 -3.11
N GLY A 240 23.46 -9.89 -2.21
CA GLY A 240 24.22 -9.77 -0.96
C GLY A 240 23.57 -8.86 0.08
N ARG A 241 22.23 -8.73 0.08
CA ARG A 241 21.48 -7.89 1.01
C ARG A 241 20.22 -8.62 1.47
N TYR A 242 20.28 -9.17 2.68
CA TYR A 242 19.20 -9.95 3.30
C TYR A 242 19.36 -9.98 4.82
N SER A 243 18.26 -10.19 5.54
CA SER A 243 18.28 -10.28 7.01
C SER A 243 19.09 -11.48 7.51
N TYR A 244 19.77 -11.32 8.64
CA TYR A 244 20.66 -12.32 9.26
C TYR A 244 21.87 -12.76 8.41
N SER A 245 22.30 -11.96 7.43
CA SER A 245 23.53 -12.19 6.70
C SER A 245 24.76 -12.22 7.63
N PRO A 246 25.76 -13.09 7.40
CA PRO A 246 26.98 -13.10 8.19
C PRO A 246 27.64 -11.71 8.22
N PRO A 247 28.26 -11.30 9.35
CA PRO A 247 28.96 -10.03 9.42
C PRO A 247 30.06 -9.97 8.34
N PRO A 248 30.33 -8.79 7.74
CA PRO A 248 31.41 -8.63 6.79
C PRO A 248 32.73 -9.13 7.39
N GLN A 249 33.51 -9.90 6.64
CA GLN A 249 34.83 -10.33 7.09
C GLN A 249 35.73 -9.10 7.30
N ALA A 250 36.58 -9.14 8.33
CA ALA A 250 37.54 -8.07 8.59
C ALA A 250 38.43 -7.83 7.36
N GLY A 251 38.33 -6.65 6.74
CA GLY A 251 39.11 -6.26 5.56
C GLY A 251 38.31 -6.02 4.28
N THR A 252 37.02 -6.39 4.23
CA THR A 252 36.13 -5.91 3.15
C THR A 252 35.67 -4.48 3.44
N LEU A 253 35.80 -3.58 2.46
CA LEU A 253 35.29 -2.21 2.54
C LEU A 253 33.81 -2.25 2.98
N PRO A 254 33.38 -1.41 3.93
CA PRO A 254 31.97 -1.33 4.28
C PRO A 254 31.18 -0.99 3.02
N SER A 255 30.12 -1.77 2.75
CA SER A 255 29.08 -1.39 1.80
C SER A 255 28.69 0.06 2.08
N THR A 256 28.70 0.92 1.07
CA THR A 256 28.45 2.37 1.16
C THR A 256 27.05 2.73 1.63
N SER A 257 26.18 1.74 1.84
CA SER A 257 24.91 1.90 2.52
C SER A 257 25.05 1.42 3.98
N PRO A 258 24.80 2.29 4.99
CA PRO A 258 24.65 1.87 6.37
C PRO A 258 23.35 1.06 6.48
N VAL A 259 23.42 -0.23 6.16
CA VAL A 259 22.41 -1.18 6.56
C VAL A 259 22.61 -1.33 8.07
N ASP A 260 21.61 -0.90 8.86
CA ASP A 260 21.62 -1.02 10.31
C ASP A 260 22.12 -2.42 10.69
N ALA A 261 23.22 -2.46 11.45
CA ALA A 261 24.00 -3.67 11.75
C ALA A 261 23.20 -4.78 12.46
N THR A 262 21.96 -4.51 12.84
CA THR A 262 21.05 -5.44 13.50
C THR A 262 20.13 -6.20 12.54
N ASN A 263 19.81 -5.66 11.35
CA ASN A 263 19.03 -6.28 10.26
C ASN A 263 18.01 -7.37 10.70
N GLU A 264 17.20 -7.08 11.74
CA GLU A 264 16.34 -8.06 12.43
C GLU A 264 15.03 -8.36 11.69
N GLY A 265 14.89 -7.92 10.44
CA GLY A 265 13.63 -8.06 9.70
C GLY A 265 12.48 -7.19 10.22
N ASN A 266 12.76 -6.18 11.05
CA ASN A 266 11.76 -5.23 11.58
C ASN A 266 11.16 -4.37 10.44
N GLY A 267 9.95 -3.84 10.66
CA GLY A 267 9.28 -3.05 9.63
C GLY A 267 7.77 -2.93 9.80
N SER A 268 7.01 -2.89 8.72
CA SER A 268 5.55 -3.02 8.67
C SER A 268 5.11 -3.17 7.21
N VAL A 269 3.92 -3.68 6.97
CA VAL A 269 3.23 -3.57 5.68
C VAL A 269 1.75 -3.36 5.89
N MET A 270 1.19 -2.43 5.12
CA MET A 270 -0.25 -2.33 4.93
C MET A 270 -0.62 -2.92 3.58
N ILE A 271 -1.60 -3.83 3.57
CA ILE A 271 -2.15 -4.42 2.36
C ILE A 271 -3.63 -4.10 2.27
N VAL A 272 -4.07 -3.63 1.12
CA VAL A 272 -5.49 -3.37 0.83
C VAL A 272 -5.88 -4.25 -0.34
N VAL A 273 -6.94 -5.05 -0.17
CA VAL A 273 -7.50 -5.95 -1.18
C VAL A 273 -8.89 -5.47 -1.56
N ALA A 274 -9.14 -5.34 -2.85
CA ALA A 274 -10.45 -5.05 -3.40
C ALA A 274 -10.92 -6.22 -4.26
N THR A 275 -12.22 -6.46 -4.31
CA THR A 275 -12.83 -7.36 -5.31
C THR A 275 -14.21 -6.89 -5.69
N ASP A 276 -14.68 -7.25 -6.89
CA ASP A 276 -16.07 -7.05 -7.31
C ASP A 276 -16.96 -8.28 -7.01
N ALA A 277 -16.39 -9.35 -6.45
CA ALA A 277 -17.13 -10.54 -6.05
C ALA A 277 -18.12 -10.26 -4.91
N PRO A 278 -19.35 -10.81 -4.94
CA PRO A 278 -20.35 -10.62 -3.89
C PRO A 278 -20.03 -11.50 -2.66
N VAL A 279 -19.02 -11.11 -1.89
CA VAL A 279 -18.54 -11.85 -0.70
C VAL A 279 -18.90 -11.13 0.60
N ASP A 280 -19.23 -11.90 1.64
CA ASP A 280 -19.53 -11.34 2.95
C ASP A 280 -18.27 -10.98 3.75
N ALA A 281 -18.45 -10.32 4.91
CA ALA A 281 -17.34 -9.88 5.75
C ALA A 281 -16.46 -11.03 6.26
N ARG A 282 -17.06 -12.21 6.54
CA ARG A 282 -16.32 -13.39 7.00
C ARG A 282 -15.37 -13.87 5.90
N ASP A 283 -15.86 -14.00 4.68
CA ASP A 283 -15.03 -14.45 3.56
C ASP A 283 -14.06 -13.37 3.08
N LEU A 284 -14.38 -12.08 3.23
CA LEU A 284 -13.43 -10.97 3.07
C LEU A 284 -12.29 -11.05 4.08
N LYS A 285 -12.53 -11.38 5.35
CA LYS A 285 -11.46 -11.63 6.32
C LYS A 285 -10.58 -12.81 5.91
N ARG A 286 -11.16 -13.88 5.35
CA ARG A 286 -10.39 -15.01 4.79
C ARG A 286 -9.56 -14.60 3.58
N ILE A 287 -10.09 -13.73 2.71
CA ILE A 287 -9.37 -13.13 1.58
C ILE A 287 -8.20 -12.26 2.09
N ALA A 288 -8.43 -11.39 3.07
CA ALA A 288 -7.39 -10.56 3.70
C ALA A 288 -6.24 -11.43 4.26
N ALA A 289 -6.55 -12.57 4.88
CA ALA A 289 -5.52 -13.51 5.33
C ALA A 289 -4.61 -14.01 4.19
N ARG A 290 -5.15 -14.18 2.98
CA ARG A 290 -4.37 -14.62 1.81
C ARG A 290 -3.42 -13.55 1.31
N ALA A 291 -3.76 -12.28 1.48
CA ALA A 291 -2.80 -11.22 1.20
C ALA A 291 -1.61 -11.29 2.14
N VAL A 292 -1.87 -11.45 3.45
CA VAL A 292 -0.78 -11.67 4.42
C VAL A 292 0.04 -12.90 4.03
N PHE A 293 -0.57 -14.05 3.71
CA PHE A 293 0.18 -15.25 3.30
C PHE A 293 0.99 -15.05 2.01
N GLY A 294 0.51 -14.19 1.09
CA GLY A 294 1.24 -13.83 -0.13
C GLY A 294 2.55 -13.12 0.18
N LEU A 295 2.60 -12.36 1.27
CA LEU A 295 3.81 -11.69 1.73
C LEU A 295 4.96 -12.67 2.02
N ALA A 296 4.66 -13.84 2.58
CA ALA A 296 5.66 -14.87 2.86
C ALA A 296 6.40 -15.33 1.59
N ARG A 297 5.71 -15.35 0.43
CA ARG A 297 6.31 -15.75 -0.86
C ARG A 297 7.37 -14.77 -1.36
N THR A 298 7.34 -13.54 -0.86
CA THR A 298 8.34 -12.51 -1.15
C THR A 298 9.55 -12.59 -0.20
N GLY A 299 9.49 -13.46 0.81
CA GLY A 299 10.56 -13.67 1.77
C GLY A 299 10.41 -12.92 3.10
N SER A 300 9.21 -12.45 3.43
CA SER A 300 8.93 -11.85 4.74
C SER A 300 9.11 -12.86 5.88
N SER A 301 9.71 -12.42 6.97
CA SER A 301 9.83 -13.20 8.21
C SER A 301 8.76 -12.87 9.26
N TYR A 302 7.88 -11.90 9.01
CA TYR A 302 6.95 -11.34 10.00
C TYR A 302 7.66 -10.98 11.32
N GLY A 303 8.78 -10.25 11.22
CA GLY A 303 9.66 -9.95 12.35
C GLY A 303 8.89 -9.28 13.51
N ASN A 304 9.38 -9.46 14.74
CA ASN A 304 8.68 -9.00 15.96
C ASN A 304 8.26 -7.52 15.88
N GLY A 305 9.12 -6.64 15.37
CA GLY A 305 8.83 -5.22 15.19
C GLY A 305 7.96 -4.88 13.97
N SER A 306 7.34 -5.86 13.31
CA SER A 306 6.55 -5.68 12.08
C SER A 306 5.04 -5.54 12.32
N GLY A 307 4.44 -4.45 11.87
CA GLY A 307 2.98 -4.32 11.76
C GLY A 307 2.50 -4.81 10.40
N ASP A 308 1.98 -6.03 10.33
CA ASP A 308 1.57 -6.69 9.07
C ASP A 308 0.06 -6.90 9.05
N PHE A 309 -0.65 -6.02 8.34
CA PHE A 309 -2.12 -5.99 8.30
C PHE A 309 -2.63 -6.07 6.87
N ALA A 310 -3.76 -6.76 6.70
CA ALA A 310 -4.53 -6.73 5.46
C ALA A 310 -5.98 -6.29 5.72
N ILE A 311 -6.45 -5.37 4.88
CA ILE A 311 -7.84 -4.92 4.82
C ILE A 311 -8.40 -5.43 3.49
N ALA A 312 -9.53 -6.13 3.50
CA ALA A 312 -10.22 -6.54 2.28
C ALA A 312 -11.61 -5.94 2.24
N PHE A 313 -12.06 -5.49 1.06
CA PHE A 313 -13.42 -5.04 0.82
C PHE A 313 -13.95 -5.49 -0.54
N THR A 314 -15.27 -5.49 -0.69
CA THR A 314 -15.93 -5.72 -1.98
C THR A 314 -16.65 -4.47 -2.47
N THR A 315 -16.59 -4.20 -3.78
CA THR A 315 -17.38 -3.15 -4.43
C THR A 315 -18.76 -3.63 -4.89
N SER A 316 -19.06 -4.93 -4.74
CA SER A 316 -20.34 -5.51 -5.13
C SER A 316 -21.52 -4.79 -4.48
N SER A 317 -22.47 -4.33 -5.30
CA SER A 317 -23.69 -3.65 -4.84
C SER A 317 -24.55 -4.54 -3.95
N GLU A 318 -24.51 -5.86 -4.14
CA GLU A 318 -25.22 -6.85 -3.33
C GLU A 318 -24.82 -6.74 -1.85
N MET A 319 -23.56 -6.42 -1.58
CA MET A 319 -22.99 -6.40 -0.24
C MET A 319 -22.99 -5.05 0.45
N ARG A 320 -23.57 -4.02 -0.18
CA ARG A 320 -23.63 -2.68 0.43
C ARG A 320 -24.60 -2.61 1.61
N SER A 321 -24.20 -1.96 2.69
CA SER A 321 -25.07 -1.66 3.83
C SER A 321 -25.42 -0.18 3.86
N ARG A 322 -26.71 0.15 3.72
CA ARG A 322 -27.16 1.54 3.70
C ARG A 322 -27.38 2.06 5.11
N PHE A 323 -26.98 3.31 5.36
CA PHE A 323 -27.20 3.93 6.67
C PHE A 323 -28.69 4.04 6.98
N GLY A 324 -29.08 3.62 8.18
CA GLY A 324 -30.48 3.65 8.65
C GLY A 324 -31.41 2.58 8.08
N GLU A 325 -30.95 1.74 7.13
CA GLU A 325 -31.77 0.65 6.59
C GLU A 325 -31.96 -0.44 7.65
N ARG A 326 -33.23 -0.72 8.02
CA ARG A 326 -33.62 -1.71 9.05
C ARG A 326 -34.40 -2.90 8.49
N THR A 327 -34.84 -2.80 7.25
CA THR A 327 -35.70 -3.82 6.64
C THR A 327 -34.82 -4.92 6.02
N PRO A 328 -35.13 -6.21 6.26
CA PRO A 328 -34.46 -7.30 5.57
C PRO A 328 -34.60 -7.17 4.06
N ARG A 329 -33.53 -7.50 3.33
CA ARG A 329 -33.53 -7.56 1.87
C ARG A 329 -32.77 -8.80 1.38
N PRO A 330 -33.20 -9.43 0.28
CA PRO A 330 -32.42 -10.48 -0.34
C PRO A 330 -31.09 -9.93 -0.86
N ARG A 331 -30.03 -10.73 -0.79
CA ARG A 331 -28.71 -10.44 -1.36
C ARG A 331 -28.17 -11.71 -2.01
N SER A 332 -27.58 -11.58 -3.19
CA SER A 332 -26.82 -12.67 -3.80
C SER A 332 -25.44 -12.73 -3.17
N ILE A 333 -25.05 -13.88 -2.62
CA ILE A 333 -23.75 -14.07 -1.96
C ILE A 333 -23.04 -15.26 -2.59
N LEU A 334 -21.76 -15.06 -2.92
CA LEU A 334 -20.88 -16.12 -3.40
C LEU A 334 -20.72 -17.18 -2.31
N GLN A 335 -21.05 -18.43 -2.64
CA GLN A 335 -21.01 -19.50 -1.65
C GLN A 335 -19.56 -19.86 -1.27
N PRO A 336 -19.32 -20.31 -0.01
CA PRO A 336 -17.96 -20.45 0.53
C PRO A 336 -17.04 -21.39 -0.28
N ASP A 337 -17.60 -22.44 -0.89
CA ASP A 337 -16.85 -23.39 -1.71
C ASP A 337 -16.32 -22.77 -3.01
N ALA A 338 -16.92 -21.67 -3.46
CA ALA A 338 -16.52 -20.94 -4.66
C ALA A 338 -15.49 -19.83 -4.40
N VAL A 339 -15.06 -19.61 -3.15
CA VAL A 339 -14.13 -18.51 -2.78
C VAL A 339 -12.65 -18.87 -3.06
N SER A 340 -12.31 -20.15 -3.20
CA SER A 340 -10.92 -20.61 -3.39
C SER A 340 -10.16 -19.96 -4.56
N PRO A 341 -10.77 -19.70 -5.74
CA PRO A 341 -10.12 -18.94 -6.80
C PRO A 341 -9.75 -17.50 -6.39
N LEU A 342 -10.59 -16.83 -5.58
CA LEU A 342 -10.28 -15.50 -5.04
C LEU A 342 -9.07 -15.56 -4.10
N PHE A 343 -8.96 -16.61 -3.27
CA PHE A 343 -7.79 -16.80 -2.41
C PHE A 343 -6.48 -16.92 -3.18
N GLN A 344 -6.49 -17.71 -4.26
CA GLN A 344 -5.31 -17.85 -5.12
C GLN A 344 -4.99 -16.52 -5.82
N ALA A 345 -6.00 -15.84 -6.38
CA ALA A 345 -5.83 -14.53 -7.00
C ALA A 345 -5.23 -13.49 -6.04
N THR A 346 -5.67 -13.48 -4.77
CA THR A 346 -5.11 -12.58 -3.75
C THR A 346 -3.64 -12.88 -3.44
N LEU A 347 -3.26 -14.16 -3.30
CA LEU A 347 -1.86 -14.55 -3.08
C LEU A 347 -0.95 -14.01 -4.19
N GLU A 348 -1.35 -14.24 -5.43
CA GLU A 348 -0.61 -13.83 -6.62
C GLU A 348 -0.53 -12.31 -6.77
N ALA A 349 -1.65 -11.62 -6.53
CA ALA A 349 -1.71 -10.17 -6.63
C ALA A 349 -0.88 -9.49 -5.53
N THR A 350 -0.87 -10.03 -4.31
CA THR A 350 -0.04 -9.47 -3.25
C THR A 350 1.45 -9.67 -3.51
N GLU A 351 1.85 -10.86 -3.94
CA GLU A 351 3.23 -11.17 -4.30
C GLU A 351 3.75 -10.20 -5.38
N GLU A 352 2.98 -10.00 -6.46
CA GLU A 352 3.35 -9.08 -7.53
C GLU A 352 3.33 -7.60 -7.11
N ALA A 353 2.38 -7.17 -6.27
CA ALA A 353 2.31 -5.81 -5.78
C ALA A 353 3.54 -5.43 -4.96
N VAL A 354 4.08 -6.35 -4.16
CA VAL A 354 5.35 -6.14 -3.44
C VAL A 354 6.51 -5.96 -4.43
N TYR A 355 6.60 -6.80 -5.46
CA TYR A 355 7.65 -6.67 -6.47
C TYR A 355 7.58 -5.31 -7.15
N ASN A 356 6.39 -4.90 -7.57
CA ASN A 356 6.19 -3.59 -8.19
C ASN A 356 6.57 -2.45 -7.26
N SER A 357 6.30 -2.55 -5.95
CA SER A 357 6.74 -1.52 -4.99
C SER A 357 8.26 -1.32 -4.96
N LEU A 358 9.04 -2.40 -5.05
CA LEU A 358 10.51 -2.37 -5.09
C LEU A 358 11.02 -1.92 -6.47
N LEU A 359 10.44 -2.45 -7.54
CA LEU A 359 10.87 -2.21 -8.91
C LEU A 359 10.46 -0.82 -9.42
N GLN A 360 9.46 -0.17 -8.81
CA GLN A 360 9.08 1.22 -9.10
C GLN A 360 9.70 2.24 -8.14
N ALA A 361 10.21 1.81 -6.98
CA ALA A 361 10.88 2.70 -6.04
C ALA A 361 12.15 3.35 -6.63
N THR A 362 12.33 4.63 -6.33
CA THR A 362 13.52 5.43 -6.68
C THR A 362 14.36 5.71 -5.44
N THR A 363 15.68 5.85 -5.60
CA THR A 363 16.58 6.14 -4.47
C THR A 363 16.16 7.42 -3.76
N VAL A 364 16.02 7.36 -2.43
CA VAL A 364 15.65 8.52 -1.60
C VAL A 364 16.68 8.73 -0.51
N THR A 365 17.15 9.98 -0.39
CA THR A 365 17.95 10.46 0.73
C THR A 365 17.09 11.35 1.61
N GLY A 366 17.09 11.07 2.91
CA GLY A 366 16.35 11.83 3.91
C GLY A 366 16.84 11.49 5.32
N ASN A 367 16.81 12.48 6.21
CA ASN A 367 17.15 12.31 7.63
C ASN A 367 18.57 11.73 7.83
N GLY A 368 19.53 12.17 7.01
CA GLY A 368 20.91 11.70 7.04
C GLY A 368 21.13 10.26 6.54
N ARG A 369 20.10 9.60 6.01
CA ARG A 369 20.18 8.23 5.47
C ARG A 369 19.79 8.19 4.00
N THR A 370 20.29 7.18 3.30
CA THR A 370 19.92 6.90 1.90
C THR A 370 19.35 5.49 1.82
N ALA A 371 18.19 5.35 1.19
CA ALA A 371 17.65 4.07 0.75
C ALA A 371 17.79 3.96 -0.76
N GLU A 372 18.65 3.05 -1.20
CA GLU A 372 18.90 2.78 -2.62
C GLU A 372 17.72 2.02 -3.24
N ALA A 373 17.31 2.43 -4.44
CA ALA A 373 16.46 1.61 -5.28
C ALA A 373 17.16 0.29 -5.65
N ILE A 374 16.39 -0.79 -5.80
CA ILE A 374 16.94 -2.06 -6.29
C ILE A 374 17.41 -1.91 -7.75
N SER A 375 18.57 -2.47 -8.07
CA SER A 375 19.14 -2.41 -9.42
C SER A 375 18.39 -3.35 -10.37
N ILE A 376 17.65 -2.76 -11.32
CA ILE A 376 16.86 -3.50 -12.32
C ILE A 376 17.74 -4.43 -13.15
N GLU A 377 18.89 -3.95 -13.62
CA GLU A 377 19.80 -4.73 -14.46
C GLU A 377 20.42 -5.93 -13.72
N ARG A 378 20.72 -5.78 -12.42
CA ARG A 378 21.20 -6.91 -11.61
C ARG A 378 20.07 -7.91 -11.37
N VAL A 379 18.86 -7.46 -11.06
CA VAL A 379 17.68 -8.32 -10.90
C VAL A 379 17.42 -9.12 -12.18
N LYS A 380 17.38 -8.47 -13.35
CA LYS A 380 17.24 -9.15 -14.67
C LYS A 380 18.29 -10.23 -14.87
N ARG A 381 19.56 -9.93 -14.58
CA ARG A 381 20.66 -10.90 -14.73
C ARG A 381 20.47 -12.11 -13.82
N ILE A 382 20.05 -11.90 -12.57
CA ILE A 382 19.82 -12.96 -11.60
C ILE A 382 18.61 -13.80 -12.03
N LEU A 383 17.50 -13.19 -12.43
CA LEU A 383 16.33 -13.92 -12.94
C LEU A 383 16.72 -14.86 -14.09
N ARG A 384 17.47 -14.34 -15.09
CA ARG A 384 17.96 -15.15 -16.22
C ARG A 384 18.88 -16.29 -15.80
N LYS A 385 19.75 -16.08 -14.80
CA LYS A 385 20.60 -17.13 -14.22
C LYS A 385 19.77 -18.32 -13.70
N TYR A 386 18.57 -18.05 -13.17
CA TYR A 386 17.66 -19.06 -12.64
C TYR A 386 16.60 -19.53 -13.64
N GLY A 387 16.73 -19.19 -14.93
CA GLY A 387 15.76 -19.57 -15.96
C GLY A 387 14.39 -18.92 -15.78
N ARG A 388 14.36 -17.73 -15.17
CA ARG A 388 13.17 -16.89 -14.97
C ARG A 388 13.33 -15.55 -15.71
N GLY A 389 12.21 -14.90 -16.01
CA GLY A 389 12.19 -13.61 -16.69
C GLY A 389 12.53 -13.67 -18.19
N ARG A 390 12.65 -12.50 -18.82
CA ARG A 390 13.01 -12.31 -20.24
C ARG A 390 14.49 -11.94 -20.45
#